data_AF-A0A0A1DIG0-F1
#
_entry.id   AF-A0A0A1DIG0-F1
#
_cell.length_a   1.000
_cell.length_b   1.000
_cell.length_c   1.000
_cell.angle_alpha   90.00
_cell.angle_beta   90.00
_cell.angle_gamma   90.00
#
_symmetry.space_group_name_H-M   'P 1'
#
loop_
_entity.id
_entity.type
_entity.pdbx_description
1 polymer ?
#
loop_
_entity_poly.entity_id
_entity_poly.type
_entity_poly.pdbx_seq_one_letter_code
_entity_poly.pdbx_strand_id
1 'polypeptide(L)'
;MRDLRPDYFEFTAVDPEKTEDVRRQMDLLEEIDVPKVANGFFLLDDDLSLTDRADYLDQLRAAGVALFQVELELVAEPGCRISASGLKTVSRMFADLPFLISDRFRRISDVPDLGQHGVSFTIGKDGAVSYDHSTRSMSLPRVLRATSAPEPR
;
A
#
# COMPACT_ATOMS: atom_id res chain seq x y z
N MET A 1 -20.61 -25.99 5.48
CA MET A 1 -19.62 -24.92 5.74
C MET A 1 -20.35 -23.60 5.61
N ARG A 2 -20.19 -22.65 6.54
CA ARG A 2 -20.60 -21.26 6.27
C ARG A 2 -19.55 -20.73 5.31
N ASP A 3 -19.94 -20.38 4.10
CA ASP A 3 -19.03 -19.79 3.12
C ASP A 3 -18.38 -18.54 3.71
N LEU A 4 -17.05 -18.48 3.68
CA LEU A 4 -16.31 -17.28 4.05
C LEU A 4 -16.70 -16.20 3.05
N ARG A 5 -17.28 -15.10 3.53
CA ARG A 5 -17.54 -13.89 2.74
C ARG A 5 -16.54 -12.82 3.19
N PRO A 6 -15.33 -12.77 2.60
CA PRO A 6 -14.37 -11.74 2.94
C PRO A 6 -14.87 -10.38 2.47
N ASP A 7 -14.57 -9.33 3.25
CA ASP A 7 -14.89 -7.95 2.85
C ASP A 7 -13.93 -7.42 1.78
N TYR A 8 -12.74 -8.02 1.66
CA TYR A 8 -11.72 -7.68 0.67
C TYR A 8 -10.75 -8.83 0.40
N PHE A 9 -10.01 -8.74 -0.69
CA PHE A 9 -8.90 -9.63 -1.04
C PHE A 9 -7.58 -8.84 -1.02
N GLU A 10 -6.58 -9.33 -0.28
CA GLU A 10 -5.25 -8.72 -0.22
C GLU A 10 -4.22 -9.59 -0.95
N PHE A 11 -3.34 -8.94 -1.71
CA PHE A 11 -2.31 -9.61 -2.50
C PHE A 11 -1.08 -8.74 -2.71
N THR A 12 0.05 -9.38 -3.01
CA THR A 12 1.29 -8.70 -3.38
C THR A 12 1.32 -8.47 -4.88
N ALA A 13 1.51 -7.21 -5.29
CA ALA A 13 1.65 -6.85 -6.70
C ALA A 13 2.91 -7.50 -7.28
N VAL A 14 2.80 -8.04 -8.50
CA VAL A 14 3.98 -8.58 -9.18
C VAL A 14 4.83 -7.44 -9.74
N ASP A 15 6.10 -7.74 -9.99
CA ASP A 15 6.98 -6.80 -10.68
C ASP A 15 6.45 -6.54 -12.10
N PRO A 16 6.17 -5.28 -12.50
CA PRO A 16 5.65 -4.98 -13.83
C PRO A 16 6.58 -5.38 -14.98
N GLU A 17 7.88 -5.58 -14.71
CA GLU A 17 8.82 -6.09 -15.71
C GLU A 17 8.55 -7.57 -16.09
N LYS A 18 7.85 -8.31 -15.23
CA LYS A 18 7.49 -9.72 -15.45
C LYS A 18 6.15 -9.85 -16.15
N THR A 19 6.12 -9.52 -17.44
CA THR A 19 4.90 -9.39 -18.24
C THR A 19 3.96 -10.62 -18.20
N GLU A 20 4.50 -11.83 -18.17
CA GLU A 20 3.68 -13.06 -18.06
C GLU A 20 3.01 -13.19 -16.69
N ASP A 21 3.74 -12.87 -15.61
CA ASP A 21 3.21 -12.89 -14.24
C ASP A 21 2.16 -11.79 -14.05
N VAL A 22 2.38 -10.61 -14.64
CA VAL A 22 1.41 -9.50 -14.66
C VAL A 22 0.12 -9.96 -15.30
N ARG A 23 0.18 -10.55 -16.50
CA ARG A 23 -1.02 -11.02 -17.21
C ARG A 23 -1.80 -12.02 -16.36
N ARG A 24 -1.10 -12.99 -15.77
CA ARG A 24 -1.73 -14.01 -14.91
C ARG A 24 -2.35 -13.40 -13.65
N GLN A 25 -1.69 -12.41 -13.04
CA GLN A 25 -2.24 -11.70 -11.90
C GLN A 25 -3.51 -10.96 -12.29
N MET A 26 -3.51 -10.21 -13.41
CA MET A 26 -4.67 -9.48 -13.89
C MET A 26 -5.86 -10.41 -14.16
N ASP A 27 -5.63 -11.52 -14.86
CA ASP A 27 -6.66 -12.55 -15.13
C ASP A 27 -7.29 -13.04 -13.81
N LEU A 28 -6.49 -13.27 -12.76
CA LEU A 28 -6.98 -13.71 -11.45
C LEU A 28 -7.74 -12.62 -10.69
N LEU A 29 -7.31 -11.36 -10.79
CA LEU A 29 -7.98 -10.24 -10.12
C LEU A 29 -9.38 -10.00 -10.71
N GLU A 30 -9.56 -10.20 -12.02
CA GLU A 30 -10.87 -10.07 -12.67
C GLU A 30 -11.91 -11.07 -12.14
N GLU A 31 -11.48 -12.27 -11.72
CA GLU A 31 -12.38 -13.29 -11.16
C GLU A 31 -12.85 -13.01 -9.72
N ILE A 32 -12.23 -12.04 -9.04
CA ILE A 32 -12.50 -11.74 -7.62
C ILE A 32 -13.50 -10.60 -7.50
N ASP A 33 -14.71 -10.88 -7.02
CA ASP A 33 -15.81 -9.90 -6.92
C ASP A 33 -15.84 -9.10 -5.59
N VAL A 34 -14.73 -9.08 -4.86
CA VAL A 34 -14.56 -8.24 -3.68
C VAL A 34 -13.54 -7.12 -3.95
N PRO A 35 -13.62 -6.00 -3.22
CA PRO A 35 -12.57 -4.97 -3.25
C PRO A 35 -11.20 -5.58 -2.99
N LYS A 36 -10.18 -5.07 -3.67
CA LYS A 36 -8.81 -5.58 -3.53
C LYS A 36 -7.90 -4.56 -2.88
N VAL A 37 -6.92 -5.06 -2.12
CA VAL A 37 -5.85 -4.27 -1.54
C VAL A 37 -4.53 -4.83 -2.04
N ALA A 38 -3.78 -4.02 -2.79
CA ALA A 38 -2.48 -4.42 -3.31
C ALA A 38 -1.38 -3.97 -2.33
N ASN A 39 -0.43 -4.86 -2.02
CA ASN A 39 0.75 -4.58 -1.19
C ASN A 39 2.06 -4.91 -1.95
N GLY A 40 3.21 -4.72 -1.30
CA GLY A 40 4.54 -4.96 -1.90
C GLY A 40 5.12 -3.74 -2.63
N PHE A 41 4.58 -2.55 -2.38
CA PHE A 41 5.13 -1.30 -2.90
C PHE A 41 6.01 -0.65 -1.85
N PHE A 42 7.12 -0.07 -2.31
CA PHE A 42 8.09 0.59 -1.45
C PHE A 42 8.37 1.99 -1.99
N LEU A 43 8.55 2.94 -1.09
CA LEU A 43 9.19 4.21 -1.37
C LEU A 43 10.38 4.33 -0.43
N LEU A 44 11.59 4.34 -1.00
CA LEU A 44 12.86 4.44 -0.27
C LEU A 44 13.37 5.89 -0.29
N ASP A 45 14.33 6.25 0.55
CA ASP A 45 14.87 7.62 0.62
C ASP A 45 15.64 8.08 -0.61
N ASP A 46 16.06 7.15 -1.45
CA ASP A 46 16.82 7.42 -2.66
C ASP A 46 16.19 6.82 -3.92
N ASP A 47 14.98 6.25 -3.80
CA ASP A 47 14.31 5.57 -4.90
C ASP A 47 12.93 6.19 -5.23
N LEU A 48 12.76 6.59 -6.49
CA LEU A 48 11.51 7.10 -7.06
C LEU A 48 10.87 6.10 -8.03
N SER A 49 11.36 4.86 -8.11
CA SER A 49 10.90 3.83 -9.05
C SER A 49 9.39 3.55 -8.95
N LEU A 50 8.78 3.76 -7.79
CA LEU A 50 7.32 3.65 -7.64
C LEU A 50 6.57 4.64 -8.54
N THR A 51 7.11 5.84 -8.73
CA THR A 51 6.51 6.88 -9.59
C THR A 51 6.61 6.55 -11.08
N ASP A 52 7.61 5.75 -11.47
CA ASP A 52 7.76 5.27 -12.84
C ASP A 52 6.73 4.17 -13.19
N ARG A 53 6.02 3.63 -12.19
CA ARG A 53 5.05 2.54 -12.33
C ARG A 53 3.60 3.01 -12.41
N ALA A 54 3.34 4.30 -12.67
CA ALA A 54 2.00 4.88 -12.71
C ALA A 54 1.02 4.10 -13.61
N ASP A 55 1.43 3.74 -14.83
CA ASP A 55 0.59 2.99 -15.77
C ASP A 55 0.20 1.59 -15.24
N TYR A 56 1.08 0.93 -14.48
CA TYR A 56 0.78 -0.36 -13.87
C TYR A 56 -0.18 -0.22 -12.69
N LEU A 57 -0.03 0.84 -11.89
CA LEU A 57 -0.95 1.14 -10.79
C LEU A 57 -2.35 1.47 -11.31
N ASP A 58 -2.44 2.20 -12.42
CA ASP A 58 -3.72 2.50 -13.07
C ASP A 58 -4.40 1.24 -13.63
N GLN A 59 -3.62 0.30 -14.19
CA GLN A 59 -4.14 -1.01 -14.59
C GLN A 59 -4.70 -1.79 -13.39
N LEU A 60 -3.96 -1.86 -12.29
CA LEU A 60 -4.42 -2.51 -11.06
C LEU A 60 -5.70 -1.86 -10.53
N ARG A 61 -5.79 -0.53 -10.56
CA ARG A 61 -7.01 0.21 -10.19
C ARG A 61 -8.19 -0.16 -11.10
N ALA A 62 -7.96 -0.27 -12.41
CA ALA A 62 -8.98 -0.69 -13.36
C ALA A 62 -9.47 -2.13 -13.11
N ALA A 63 -8.59 -3.01 -12.60
CA ALA A 63 -8.94 -4.37 -12.16
C ALA A 63 -9.63 -4.43 -10.77
N GLY A 64 -10.01 -3.28 -10.21
CA GLY A 64 -10.79 -3.20 -8.96
C GLY A 64 -9.95 -3.15 -7.68
N VAL A 65 -8.65 -2.81 -7.78
CA VAL A 65 -7.85 -2.46 -6.61
C VAL A 65 -8.36 -1.14 -6.02
N ALA A 66 -8.80 -1.21 -4.77
CA ALA A 66 -9.38 -0.10 -4.04
C ALA A 66 -8.34 0.67 -3.22
N LEU A 67 -7.27 0.00 -2.77
CA LEU A 67 -6.22 0.57 -1.92
C LEU A 67 -4.86 -0.02 -2.28
N PHE A 68 -3.82 0.82 -2.21
CA PHE A 68 -2.42 0.42 -2.39
C PHE A 68 -1.66 0.61 -1.08
N GLN A 69 -1.17 -0.46 -0.47
CA GLN A 69 -0.30 -0.39 0.71
C GLN A 69 1.14 -0.16 0.27
N VAL A 70 1.71 0.98 0.67
CA VAL A 70 3.11 1.34 0.41
C VAL A 70 3.86 1.38 1.73
N GLU A 71 4.97 0.66 1.78
CA GLU A 71 5.94 0.77 2.85
C GLU A 71 6.87 1.96 2.58
N LEU A 72 6.98 2.84 3.56
CA LEU A 72 7.91 3.96 3.49
C LEU A 72 9.17 3.56 4.22
N GLU A 73 10.22 3.21 3.50
CA GLU A 73 11.54 3.29 4.08
C GLU A 73 11.95 4.75 3.92
N LEU A 74 11.72 5.56 4.97
CA LEU A 74 12.14 6.96 5.12
C LEU A 74 11.14 8.06 4.78
N VAL A 75 10.74 8.77 5.84
CA VAL A 75 10.63 10.25 5.84
C VAL A 75 11.03 10.84 7.21
N ALA A 76 11.05 10.04 8.29
CA ALA A 76 11.31 10.54 9.66
C ALA A 76 12.79 10.51 10.10
N GLU A 77 13.71 9.89 9.33
CA GLU A 77 15.13 9.86 9.68
C GLU A 77 15.92 10.99 8.99
N PRO A 78 16.88 11.63 9.69
CA PRO A 78 17.77 12.61 9.09
C PRO A 78 18.66 11.92 8.03
N GLY A 79 18.23 11.96 6.76
CA GLY A 79 18.93 11.25 5.69
C GLY A 79 18.23 11.22 4.33
N CYS A 80 16.94 11.60 4.25
CA CYS A 80 16.16 11.59 3.00
C CYS A 80 16.94 12.20 1.82
N ARG A 81 17.20 11.40 0.78
CA ARG A 81 17.96 11.82 -0.41
C ARG A 81 17.03 12.22 -1.57
N ILE A 82 15.73 12.01 -1.45
CA ILE A 82 14.75 12.47 -2.42
C ILE A 82 14.79 14.01 -2.45
N SER A 83 15.05 14.55 -3.65
CA SER A 83 14.99 15.99 -3.89
C SER A 83 13.60 16.58 -3.61
N ALA A 84 13.51 17.88 -3.32
CA ALA A 84 12.22 18.55 -3.13
C ALA A 84 11.28 18.42 -4.35
N SER A 85 11.82 18.35 -5.58
CA SER A 85 11.04 18.04 -6.79
C SER A 85 10.52 16.60 -6.79
N GLY A 86 11.35 15.63 -6.37
CA GLY A 86 10.94 14.24 -6.25
C GLY A 86 9.80 14.07 -5.25
N LEU A 87 9.91 14.71 -4.08
CA LEU A 87 8.85 14.70 -3.06
C LEU A 87 7.54 15.29 -3.57
N LYS A 88 7.58 16.33 -4.42
CA LYS A 88 6.37 16.87 -5.06
C LYS A 88 5.75 15.86 -6.04
N THR A 89 6.56 15.14 -6.79
CA THR A 89 6.09 14.08 -7.70
C THR A 89 5.41 12.95 -6.91
N VAL A 90 6.05 12.48 -5.84
CA VAL A 90 5.47 11.47 -4.93
C VAL A 90 4.15 11.96 -4.35
N SER A 91 4.12 13.18 -3.81
CA SER A 91 2.91 13.73 -3.18
C SER A 91 1.75 13.84 -4.17
N ARG A 92 2.04 14.17 -5.43
CA ARG A 92 1.02 14.21 -6.49
C ARG A 92 0.45 12.81 -6.76
N MET A 93 1.31 11.82 -6.95
CA MET A 93 0.89 10.44 -7.14
C MET A 93 0.07 9.92 -5.96
N PHE A 94 0.46 10.28 -4.73
CA PHE A 94 -0.25 9.89 -3.51
C PHE A 94 -1.62 10.53 -3.37
N ALA A 95 -1.82 11.74 -3.92
CA ALA A 95 -3.11 12.39 -3.98
C ALA A 95 -4.04 11.79 -5.06
N ASP A 96 -3.47 11.34 -6.18
CA ASP A 96 -4.24 10.86 -7.34
C ASP A 96 -4.71 9.38 -7.19
N LEU A 97 -3.99 8.59 -6.39
CA LEU A 97 -4.24 7.17 -6.15
C LEU A 97 -4.50 6.87 -4.66
N PRO A 98 -5.31 5.85 -4.35
CA PRO A 98 -5.75 5.57 -2.99
C PRO A 98 -4.69 4.82 -2.16
N PHE A 99 -3.60 5.50 -1.84
CA PHE A 99 -2.50 4.92 -1.07
C PHE A 99 -2.78 4.87 0.44
N LEU A 100 -2.37 3.77 1.05
CA LEU A 100 -2.23 3.58 2.48
C LEU A 100 -0.74 3.47 2.79
N ILE A 101 -0.27 4.28 3.74
CA ILE A 101 1.10 4.12 4.26
C ILE A 101 1.09 2.96 5.25
N SER A 102 1.97 1.97 5.06
CA SER A 102 2.14 0.82 5.95
C SER A 102 3.59 0.79 6.44
N ASP A 103 3.90 1.46 7.54
CA ASP A 103 5.28 1.54 8.06
C ASP A 103 5.30 1.56 9.60
N ARG A 104 6.48 1.34 10.20
CA ARG A 104 6.73 1.27 11.64
C ARG A 104 6.88 2.66 12.24
N PHE A 105 5.76 3.29 12.51
CA PHE A 105 5.74 4.53 13.28
C PHE A 105 5.74 4.25 14.78
N ARG A 106 6.57 4.97 15.54
CA ARG A 106 6.51 4.95 17.02
C ARG A 106 5.31 5.74 17.54
N ARG A 107 4.88 6.76 16.81
CA ARG A 107 3.69 7.58 17.10
C ARG A 107 2.96 7.88 15.80
N ILE A 108 1.64 7.97 15.86
CA ILE A 108 0.82 8.33 14.70
C ILE A 108 1.14 9.74 14.16
N SER A 109 1.65 10.62 15.03
CA SER A 109 2.12 11.96 14.66
C SER A 109 3.36 11.95 13.76
N ASP A 110 4.07 10.83 13.70
CA ASP A 110 5.33 10.70 12.96
C ASP A 110 5.07 10.20 11.52
N VAL A 111 3.82 9.88 11.18
CA VAL A 111 3.42 9.51 9.82
C VAL A 111 3.54 10.74 8.92
N PRO A 112 4.33 10.68 7.84
CA PRO A 112 4.44 11.80 6.92
C PRO A 112 3.11 12.04 6.20
N ASP A 113 2.77 13.31 5.96
CA ASP A 113 1.66 13.67 5.10
C ASP A 113 2.18 13.89 3.67
N LEU A 114 1.94 12.90 2.83
CA LEU A 114 2.24 12.88 1.40
C LEU A 114 0.96 13.01 0.56
N GLY A 115 -0.20 13.27 1.18
CA GLY A 115 -1.51 13.21 0.50
C GLY A 115 -2.13 11.80 0.44
N GLN A 116 -1.63 10.86 1.25
CA GLN A 116 -2.18 9.51 1.36
C GLN A 116 -3.64 9.51 1.84
N HIS A 117 -4.38 8.44 1.49
CA HIS A 117 -5.77 8.25 1.90
C HIS A 117 -5.94 7.67 3.31
N GLY A 118 -4.85 7.19 3.91
CA GLY A 118 -4.85 6.66 5.27
C GLY A 118 -3.55 5.93 5.61
N VAL A 119 -3.59 5.22 6.72
CA VAL A 119 -2.46 4.44 7.24
C VAL A 119 -2.95 3.03 7.54
N SER A 120 -2.13 2.03 7.19
CA SER A 120 -2.29 0.63 7.54
C SER A 120 -1.40 0.33 8.74
N PHE A 121 -1.95 -0.30 9.78
CA PHE A 121 -1.20 -0.71 10.95
C PHE A 121 -1.40 -2.20 11.21
N THR A 122 -0.31 -2.91 11.45
CA THR A 122 -0.37 -4.26 12.00
C THR A 122 -0.29 -4.17 13.53
N ILE A 123 -1.38 -4.54 14.20
CA ILE A 123 -1.41 -4.65 15.66
C ILE A 123 -1.09 -6.10 16.02
N GLY A 124 -0.02 -6.33 16.77
CA GLY A 124 0.20 -7.63 17.37
C GLY A 124 0.98 -7.56 18.67
N LYS A 125 0.91 -8.66 19.41
CA LYS A 125 1.58 -8.81 20.70
C LYS A 125 3.09 -8.73 20.49
N ASP A 126 3.76 -7.86 21.26
CA ASP A 126 5.22 -7.67 21.25
C ASP A 126 5.81 -6.96 20.02
N GLY A 127 5.04 -6.10 19.36
CA GLY A 127 5.54 -5.30 18.23
C GLY A 127 5.61 -6.12 16.96
N ALA A 128 4.44 -6.64 16.54
CA ALA A 128 4.31 -7.45 15.35
C ALA A 128 5.04 -6.82 14.16
N VAL A 129 6.02 -7.57 13.66
CA VAL A 129 6.73 -7.27 12.44
C VAL A 129 5.77 -7.54 11.29
N SER A 130 5.33 -6.48 10.62
CA SER A 130 4.81 -6.63 9.26
C SER A 130 6.00 -7.03 8.39
N TYR A 131 6.07 -8.31 8.04
CA TYR A 131 6.67 -8.75 6.79
C TYR A 131 6.10 -10.12 6.42
N ASP A 132 5.47 -10.18 5.25
CA ASP A 132 5.09 -11.40 4.57
C ASP A 132 6.36 -12.15 4.14
N HIS A 133 6.90 -12.95 5.05
CA HIS A 133 7.71 -14.08 4.65
C HIS A 133 6.75 -15.20 4.30
N SER A 134 6.59 -15.44 3.00
CA SER A 134 5.96 -16.60 2.40
C SER A 134 6.47 -17.92 3.02
N THR A 135 5.97 -18.28 4.19
CA THR A 135 6.00 -19.61 4.81
C THR A 135 5.13 -19.60 6.06
N ARG A 136 3.81 -19.58 5.84
CA ARG A 136 2.74 -19.81 6.84
C ARG A 136 2.73 -18.86 8.04
N SER A 137 1.95 -17.79 7.93
CA SER A 137 1.28 -17.20 9.08
C SER A 137 -0.18 -16.95 8.75
N MET A 138 -1.07 -17.77 9.32
CA MET A 138 -2.49 -17.47 9.38
C MET A 138 -2.75 -16.61 10.61
N SER A 139 -2.79 -15.31 10.40
CA SER A 139 -3.56 -14.40 11.25
C SER A 139 -4.28 -13.47 10.30
N LEU A 140 -5.59 -13.66 10.14
CA LEU A 140 -6.47 -12.81 9.33
C LEU A 140 -6.10 -11.34 9.61
N PRO A 141 -5.50 -10.62 8.66
CA PRO A 141 -5.19 -9.22 8.87
C PRO A 141 -6.53 -8.50 9.05
N ARG A 142 -6.71 -7.85 10.21
CA ARG A 142 -7.76 -6.84 10.36
C ARG A 142 -7.11 -5.51 10.04
N VAL A 143 -7.19 -5.07 8.79
CA VAL A 143 -6.77 -3.72 8.42
C VAL A 143 -7.76 -2.74 9.05
N LEU A 144 -7.30 -1.98 10.03
CA LEU A 144 -8.05 -0.87 10.61
C LEU A 144 -7.75 0.39 9.80
N ARG A 145 -8.76 0.93 9.11
CA ARG A 145 -8.66 2.22 8.43
C ARG A 145 -8.89 3.35 9.42
N ALA A 146 -7.88 4.17 9.66
CA ALA A 146 -8.04 5.48 10.31
C ALA A 146 -8.18 6.55 9.22
N THR A 147 -9.38 7.15 9.11
CA THR A 147 -9.61 8.35 8.29
C THR A 147 -9.58 9.57 9.19
N SER A 148 -8.90 10.64 8.77
CA SER A 148 -9.06 11.95 9.40
C SER A 148 -10.51 12.40 9.26
N ALA A 149 -11.12 12.83 10.37
CA ALA A 149 -12.48 13.37 10.34
C ALA A 149 -12.49 14.69 9.55
N PRO A 150 -13.52 14.97 8.74
CA PRO A 150 -13.69 16.31 8.17
C PRO A 150 -13.89 17.31 9.31
N GLU A 151 -13.18 18.45 9.25
CA GLU A 151 -13.41 19.54 10.20
C GLU A 151 -14.90 19.95 10.19
N PRO A 152 -15.52 20.17 11.37
CA PRO A 152 -16.84 20.73 11.43
C PRO A 152 -16.80 22.16 10.88
N ARG A 153 -17.63 22.44 9.88
CA ARG A 153 -17.91 23.80 9.39
C ARG A 153 -18.64 24.64 10.44
#